data_AF-A0A6N7AT76-F1
#
_entry.id   AF-A0A6N7AT76-F1
#
_cell.length_a   1.000
_cell.length_b   1.000
_cell.length_c   1.000
_cell.angle_alpha   90.00
_cell.angle_beta   90.00
_cell.angle_gamma   90.00
#
_symmetry.space_group_name_H-M   'P 1'
#
loop_
_entity.id
_entity.type
_entity.pdbx_description
1 polymer ?
#
loop_
_entity_poly.entity_id
_entity_poly.type
_entity_poly.pdbx_seq_one_letter_code
_entity_poly.pdbx_strand_id
1 'polypeptide(L)'
;MEEINELIQRYGLEEDGEHVIIPIGGNKRCFILKRRYIRVVYSETHYVDYPLTEVIEAIIKYPGLALSEALYLLHGEIDTQKDEDPER
;
A
#
# COMPACT_ATOMS: atom_id res chain seq x y z
N MET A 1 10.23 7.91 6.72
CA MET A 1 9.11 8.57 7.43
C MET A 1 8.68 9.80 6.67
N GLU A 2 9.58 10.58 6.08
CA GLU A 2 9.20 11.69 5.17
C GLU A 2 8.32 11.21 4.00
N GLU A 3 8.66 10.12 3.32
CA GLU A 3 7.83 9.56 2.24
C GLU A 3 6.39 9.21 2.70
N ILE A 4 6.23 8.73 3.93
CA ILE A 4 4.91 8.42 4.49
C ILE A 4 4.15 9.73 4.78
N ASN A 5 4.84 10.74 5.32
CA ASN A 5 4.24 12.06 5.56
C ASN A 5 3.80 12.71 4.24
N GLU A 6 4.57 12.54 3.16
CA GLU A 6 4.19 13.00 1.82
C GLU A 6 2.93 12.29 1.32
N LEU A 7 2.81 10.97 1.51
CA LEU A 7 1.59 10.24 1.17
C LEU A 7 0.40 10.69 2.03
N ILE A 8 0.59 10.89 3.33
CA ILE A 8 -0.44 11.38 4.24
C ILE A 8 -0.97 12.74 3.77
N GLN A 9 -0.08 13.66 3.42
CA GLN A 9 -0.47 14.98 2.91
C GLN A 9 -1.12 14.90 1.53
N ARG A 10 -0.54 14.11 0.61
CA ARG A 10 -1.02 13.96 -0.78
C ARG A 10 -2.44 13.40 -0.83
N TYR A 11 -2.74 12.42 0.01
CA TYR A 11 -4.04 11.74 0.02
C TYR A 11 -4.98 12.22 1.13
N GLY A 12 -4.56 13.20 1.94
CA GLY A 12 -5.37 13.72 3.05
C GLY A 12 -5.68 12.65 4.11
N LEU A 13 -4.71 11.78 4.41
CA LEU A 13 -4.87 10.72 5.40
C LEU A 13 -4.78 11.30 6.82
N GLU A 14 -5.34 10.56 7.79
CA GLU A 14 -5.18 10.88 9.20
C GLU A 14 -4.04 10.02 9.78
N GLU A 15 -3.41 10.47 10.86
CA GLU A 15 -2.44 9.67 11.62
C GLU A 15 -2.59 9.91 13.12
N ASP A 16 -2.31 8.89 13.92
CA ASP A 16 -2.19 9.00 15.38
C ASP A 16 -0.75 8.69 15.83
N GLY A 17 -0.51 8.47 17.12
CA GLY A 17 0.85 8.17 17.62
C GLY A 17 1.47 6.91 17.00
N GLU A 18 0.67 5.93 16.60
CA GLU A 18 1.12 4.60 16.18
C GLU A 18 0.58 4.17 14.81
N HIS A 19 -0.45 4.83 14.27
CA HIS A 19 -1.16 4.39 13.07
C HIS A 19 -1.26 5.48 11.99
N VAL A 20 -1.27 5.03 10.75
CA VAL A 20 -1.81 5.76 9.59
C VAL A 20 -3.25 5.28 9.39
N ILE A 21 -4.17 6.22 9.23
CA ILE A 21 -5.61 5.99 9.15
C ILE A 21 -6.07 6.35 7.74
N ILE A 22 -6.51 5.35 6.99
CA ILE A 22 -6.93 5.49 5.59
C ILE A 22 -8.46 5.36 5.49
N PRO A 23 -9.17 6.37 4.96
CA PRO A 23 -10.60 6.25 4.67
C PRO A 23 -10.80 5.39 3.42
N ILE A 24 -11.55 4.28 3.55
CA ILE A 24 -11.78 3.31 2.45
C ILE A 24 -13.23 3.34 1.93
N GLY A 25 -13.91 4.49 2.07
CA GLY A 25 -15.28 4.72 1.62
C GLY A 25 -16.35 4.45 2.70
N GLY A 26 -17.39 5.29 2.71
CA GLY A 26 -18.43 5.28 3.74
C GLY A 26 -17.88 5.58 5.13
N ASN A 27 -18.35 4.84 6.16
CA ASN A 27 -17.86 4.97 7.54
C ASN A 27 -16.69 4.01 7.87
N LYS A 28 -16.04 3.40 6.86
CA LYS A 28 -14.96 2.44 7.07
C LYS A 28 -13.60 3.12 7.05
N ARG A 29 -12.76 2.76 8.02
CA ARG A 29 -11.38 3.23 8.14
C ARG A 29 -10.44 2.03 8.26
N CYS A 30 -9.32 2.08 7.58
CA CYS A 30 -8.22 1.14 7.73
C CYS A 30 -7.15 1.77 8.63
N PHE A 31 -6.67 1.02 9.62
CA PHE A 31 -5.65 1.46 10.56
C PHE A 31 -4.40 0.63 10.32
N ILE A 32 -3.29 1.29 9.98
CA ILE A 32 -2.03 0.63 9.64
C ILE A 32 -0.96 1.09 10.60
N LEU A 33 -0.30 0.14 11.27
CA LEU A 33 0.81 0.45 12.16
C LEU A 33 1.94 1.14 11.39
N LYS A 34 2.47 2.23 11.97
CA LYS A 34 3.66 2.95 11.50
C LYS A 34 4.91 2.11 11.67
N ARG A 35 5.11 1.15 10.77
CA ARG A 35 6.32 0.34 10.65
C ARG A 35 6.96 0.60 9.31
N ARG A 36 8.28 0.41 9.23
CA ARG A 36 9.00 0.54 7.94
C ARG A 36 8.51 -0.47 6.91
N TYR A 37 8.25 -1.70 7.38
CA TYR A 37 7.79 -2.81 6.55
C TYR A 37 6.62 -3.53 7.21
N ILE A 38 5.70 -4.02 6.37
CA ILE A 38 4.58 -4.87 6.75
C ILE A 38 4.77 -6.21 6.04
N ARG A 39 4.80 -7.28 6.83
CA ARG A 39 4.84 -8.64 6.29
C ARG A 39 3.46 -9.08 5.83
N VAL A 40 3.34 -9.41 4.56
CA VAL A 40 2.15 -10.05 3.99
C VAL A 40 2.47 -11.52 3.77
N VAL A 41 1.69 -12.39 4.41
CA VAL A 41 1.84 -13.84 4.32
C VAL A 41 0.85 -14.35 3.28
N TYR A 42 1.37 -14.92 2.18
CA TYR A 42 0.57 -15.51 1.11
C TYR A 42 0.32 -17.00 1.34
N SER A 43 1.30 -17.71 1.92
CA SER A 43 1.18 -19.10 2.35
C SER A 43 2.15 -19.39 3.50
N GLU A 44 2.09 -20.60 4.08
CA GLU A 44 2.96 -20.98 5.21
C GLU A 44 4.47 -20.78 4.95
N THR A 45 4.90 -20.90 3.69
CA THR A 45 6.30 -20.76 3.29
C THR A 45 6.59 -19.51 2.45
N HIS A 46 5.55 -18.76 2.07
CA HIS A 46 5.69 -17.59 1.20
C HIS A 46 5.15 -16.33 1.87
N TYR A 47 6.06 -15.41 2.16
CA TYR A 47 5.76 -14.10 2.69
C TYR A 47 6.65 -13.06 2.04
N VAL A 48 6.15 -11.83 1.96
CA VAL A 48 6.88 -10.68 1.41
C VAL A 48 6.75 -9.52 2.39
N ASP A 49 7.86 -8.82 2.61
CA ASP A 49 7.91 -7.63 3.46
C ASP A 49 7.80 -6.39 2.56
N TYR A 50 6.64 -5.73 2.59
CA TYR A 50 6.37 -4.54 1.77
C TYR A 50 6.64 -3.25 2.54
N PRO A 51 7.22 -2.23 1.91
CA PRO A 51 7.35 -0.92 2.54
C PRO A 51 5.96 -0.34 2.81
N LEU A 52 5.81 0.38 3.92
CA LEU A 52 4.52 0.95 4.31
C LEU A 52 3.95 1.92 3.25
N THR A 53 4.81 2.55 2.46
CA THR A 53 4.41 3.40 1.33
C THR A 53 3.58 2.63 0.31
N GLU A 54 4.08 1.48 -0.17
CA GLU A 54 3.37 0.63 -1.13
C GLU A 54 2.07 0.05 -0.53
N VAL A 55 2.09 -0.29 0.76
CA VAL A 55 0.89 -0.76 1.47
C VAL A 55 -0.20 0.32 1.48
N ILE A 56 0.17 1.57 1.79
CA ILE A 56 -0.75 2.72 1.76
C ILE A 56 -1.30 2.92 0.35
N GLU A 57 -0.43 2.92 -0.67
CA GLU A 57 -0.83 3.09 -2.07
C GLU A 57 -1.78 1.99 -2.54
N ALA A 58 -1.50 0.73 -2.22
CA ALA A 58 -2.35 -0.41 -2.57
C ALA A 58 -3.76 -0.25 -2.01
N ILE A 59 -3.89 0.18 -0.74
CA ILE A 59 -5.19 0.35 -0.08
C ILE A 59 -5.97 1.52 -0.66
N ILE A 60 -5.29 2.62 -0.99
CA ILE A 60 -5.92 3.81 -1.60
C ILE A 60 -6.38 3.50 -3.02
N LYS A 61 -5.57 2.79 -3.80
CA LYS A 61 -5.86 2.48 -5.20
C LYS A 61 -6.94 1.42 -5.35
N TYR A 62 -6.99 0.45 -4.45
CA TYR A 62 -7.94 -0.67 -4.47
C TYR A 62 -8.74 -0.78 -3.17
N PRO A 63 -9.56 0.25 -2.83
CA PRO A 63 -10.31 0.24 -1.59
C PRO A 63 -11.31 -0.91 -1.60
N GLY A 64 -11.20 -1.81 -0.62
CA GLY A 64 -12.10 -2.96 -0.43
C GLY A 64 -11.57 -4.30 -0.93
N LEU A 65 -10.41 -4.36 -1.59
CA LEU A 65 -9.71 -5.61 -1.83
C LEU A 65 -8.89 -6.05 -0.60
N ALA A 66 -8.58 -7.34 -0.51
CA ALA A 66 -7.61 -7.80 0.47
C ALA A 66 -6.22 -7.21 0.14
N LEU A 67 -5.43 -6.89 1.18
CA LEU A 67 -4.13 -6.26 1.00
C LEU A 67 -3.19 -7.08 0.08
N SER A 68 -3.20 -8.39 0.22
CA SER A 68 -2.43 -9.30 -0.64
C SER A 68 -2.80 -9.20 -2.12
N GLU A 69 -4.09 -9.05 -2.42
CA GLU A 69 -4.61 -8.87 -3.79
C GLU A 69 -4.30 -7.48 -4.31
N ALA A 70 -4.51 -6.45 -3.48
CA ALA A 70 -4.21 -5.05 -3.83
C ALA A 70 -2.72 -4.86 -4.15
N LEU A 71 -1.82 -5.45 -3.36
CA LEU A 71 -0.39 -5.43 -3.62
C LEU A 71 -0.03 -6.22 -4.88
N TYR A 72 -0.65 -7.39 -5.09
CA TYR A 72 -0.44 -8.14 -6.33
C TYR A 72 -0.80 -7.31 -7.57
N LEU A 73 -1.93 -6.60 -7.55
CA LEU A 73 -2.33 -5.70 -8.63
C LEU A 73 -1.39 -4.50 -8.77
N LEU A 74 -0.99 -3.89 -7.66
CA LEU A 74 -0.05 -2.75 -7.65
C LEU A 74 1.28 -3.13 -8.31
N HIS A 75 1.85 -4.29 -7.97
CA HIS A 75 3.08 -4.78 -8.59
C HIS A 75 2.89 -5.28 -10.02
N GLY A 76 1.74 -5.88 -10.34
CA GLY A 76 1.40 -6.25 -11.71
C GLY A 76 1.28 -5.04 -12.65
N GLU A 77 0.76 -3.91 -12.16
CA GLU A 77 0.78 -2.62 -12.87
C GLU A 77 2.18 -2.01 -12.98
N ILE A 78 3.02 -2.17 -11.95
CA ILE A 78 4.42 -1.74 -11.99
C ILE A 78 5.21 -2.53 -13.04
N ASP A 79 4.93 -3.83 -13.18
CA ASP A 79 5.55 -4.67 -14.21
C ASP A 79 5.04 -4.28 -15.62
N THR A 80 3.75 -3.97 -15.76
CA THR A 80 3.20 -3.49 -17.06
C THR A 80 3.64 -2.07 -17.42
N GLN A 81 4.13 -1.27 -16.48
CA GLN A 81 4.77 0.02 -16.76
C GLN A 81 6.28 -0.10 -17.05
N LYS A 82 6.88 -1.29 -16.90
CA LYS A 82 8.26 -1.57 -17.32
C LYS A 82 8.40 -2.12 -18.74
N ASP A 83 7.29 -2.36 -19.44
CA ASP A 83 7.25 -2.81 -20.85
C ASP A 83 6.87 -1.70 -21.85
N GLU A 84 7.10 -0.44 -21.51
CA GLU A 84 7.18 0.66 -22.49
C GLU A 84 8.61 1.21 -22.57
N ASP A 85 9.56 0.36 -22.94
CA ASP A 85 10.76 0.80 -23.66
C ASP A 85 10.74 0.15 -25.06
N PRO A 86 10.18 0.83 -26.08
CA PRO A 86 10.14 0.32 -27.43
C PRO A 86 11.45 0.68 -28.14
N GLU A 87 12.62 0.24 -27.70
CA GLU A 87 13.86 0.51 -28.46
C GLU A 87 15.00 -0.49 -28.19
N ARG A 88 15.00 -1.63 -28.91
CA ARG A 88 16.02 -1.99 -29.94
C ARG A 88 16.04 -3.46 -30.31
#